data_AF-A0A074KWI8-F1
#
_entry.id   AF-A0A074KWI8-F1
#
_cell.length_a   1.000
_cell.length_b   1.000
_cell.length_c   1.000
_cell.angle_alpha   90.00
_cell.angle_beta   90.00
_cell.angle_gamma   90.00
#
_symmetry.space_group_name_H-M   'P 1'
#
loop_
_entity.id
_entity.type
_entity.pdbx_description
1 polymer ?
#
loop_
_entity_poly.entity_id
_entity_poly.type
_entity_poly.pdbx_seq_one_letter_code
_entity_poly.pdbx_strand_id
1 'polypeptide(L)'
;MAFNHIRISSVFTIMSTKVGLWLVTFYLIICSTKAQNITHEGEVWGGYISSIGITDKWSIWNDFHYVTNTFFVSRHGLTYYPTSKIDITAGYAYVITNTEFSDQLIRPENRLWGQAVARFPLSSRLRLQVRYRHDYRARKQIINDQVIDSRINYHRSRIMSALRYNIKTYSNGNQWHIDVMDEFLYDIGTKVNNGVDQNRLYLLNGITGNNYTFLAGYHLRAIPTGPGQLTFRHGLTVWFIHYIDFKRKIKTDQMAQYF
;
A
#
# COMPACT_ATOMS: atom_id res chain seq x y z
N MET A 1 -44.66 -35.84 37.24
CA MET A 1 -43.35 -35.54 36.64
C MET A 1 -43.54 -34.34 35.71
N ALA A 2 -43.13 -33.15 36.16
CA ALA A 2 -43.21 -31.92 35.38
C ALA A 2 -41.82 -31.63 34.79
N PHE A 3 -41.71 -31.61 33.47
CA PHE A 3 -40.54 -31.08 32.75
C PHE A 3 -40.80 -29.62 32.42
N ASN A 4 -40.12 -28.71 33.11
CA ASN A 4 -40.11 -27.29 32.77
C ASN A 4 -39.03 -27.02 31.72
N HIS A 5 -39.44 -26.42 30.60
CA HIS A 5 -38.60 -25.81 29.61
C HIS A 5 -37.89 -24.57 30.18
N ILE A 6 -36.56 -24.52 30.07
CA ILE A 6 -35.81 -23.26 30.16
C ILE A 6 -35.19 -23.00 28.78
N ARG A 7 -35.74 -22.01 28.07
CA ARG A 7 -35.13 -21.41 26.89
C ARG A 7 -33.98 -20.50 27.35
N ILE A 8 -32.74 -20.85 26.99
CA ILE A 8 -31.60 -19.95 27.12
C ILE A 8 -31.48 -19.19 25.80
N SER A 9 -32.13 -18.04 25.72
CA SER A 9 -31.96 -17.09 24.62
C SER A 9 -31.83 -15.69 25.20
N SER A 10 -30.59 -15.26 25.50
CA SER A 10 -30.14 -13.85 25.50
C SER A 10 -28.90 -13.65 26.39
N VAL A 11 -27.70 -14.05 25.93
CA VAL A 11 -26.44 -13.59 26.56
C VAL A 11 -25.35 -13.22 25.54
N PHE A 12 -25.51 -13.50 24.25
CA PHE A 12 -24.40 -13.37 23.27
C PHE A 12 -24.32 -12.09 22.43
N THR A 13 -25.00 -10.99 22.80
CA THR A 13 -25.13 -9.84 21.88
C THR A 13 -24.51 -8.52 22.37
N ILE A 14 -23.71 -8.50 23.46
CA ILE A 14 -23.17 -7.21 23.98
C ILE A 14 -21.63 -7.15 24.06
N MET A 15 -20.90 -8.24 23.79
CA MET A 15 -19.43 -8.28 24.01
C MET A 15 -18.53 -8.13 22.78
N SER A 16 -19.03 -7.78 21.59
CA SER A 16 -18.21 -7.82 20.35
C SER A 16 -17.59 -6.50 19.88
N THR A 17 -17.98 -5.33 20.42
CA THR A 17 -17.51 -4.03 19.88
C THR A 17 -16.45 -3.33 20.74
N LYS A 18 -16.35 -3.64 22.04
CA LYS A 18 -15.42 -2.94 22.94
C LYS A 18 -14.06 -3.63 23.07
N VAL A 19 -13.99 -4.97 22.96
CA VAL A 19 -12.73 -5.72 23.09
C VAL A 19 -11.80 -5.52 21.89
N GLY A 20 -12.35 -5.32 20.69
CA GLY A 20 -11.56 -5.02 19.49
C GLY A 20 -10.87 -3.65 19.54
N LEU A 21 -11.48 -2.65 20.19
CA LEU A 21 -10.90 -1.31 20.28
C LEU A 21 -9.69 -1.28 21.23
N TRP A 22 -9.72 -2.06 22.31
CA TRP A 22 -8.60 -2.15 23.26
C TRP A 22 -7.38 -2.87 22.68
N LEU A 23 -7.56 -3.86 21.79
CA LEU A 23 -6.46 -4.55 21.12
C LEU A 23 -5.74 -3.67 20.07
N VAL A 24 -6.46 -2.72 19.44
CA VAL A 24 -5.86 -1.74 18.53
C VAL A 24 -5.09 -0.66 19.32
N THR A 25 -5.59 -0.25 20.49
CA THR A 25 -4.90 0.73 21.34
C THR A 25 -3.65 0.15 22.03
N PHE A 26 -3.64 -1.15 22.36
CA PHE A 26 -2.50 -1.77 23.04
C PHE A 26 -1.29 -2.08 22.14
N TYR A 27 -1.49 -2.16 20.81
CA TYR A 27 -0.37 -2.38 19.88
C TYR A 27 0.46 -1.12 19.60
N LEU A 28 0.02 0.05 20.05
CA LEU A 28 0.66 1.34 19.76
C LEU A 28 1.65 1.83 20.82
N ILE A 29 1.86 1.13 21.95
CA ILE A 29 2.65 1.67 23.08
C ILE A 29 3.64 0.65 23.67
N ILE A 30 4.43 -0.02 22.84
CA ILE A 30 5.69 -0.62 23.32
C ILE A 30 6.81 -0.33 22.32
N CYS A 31 7.36 0.88 22.40
CA CYS A 31 8.74 1.09 22.03
C CYS A 31 9.41 1.91 23.13
N SER A 32 10.27 1.25 23.89
CA SER A 32 11.07 1.81 24.96
C SER A 32 11.87 3.00 24.42
N THR A 33 11.51 4.21 24.83
CA THR A 33 12.19 5.45 24.45
C THR A 33 13.55 5.53 25.13
N LYS A 34 14.58 4.94 24.52
CA LYS A 34 15.94 5.42 24.68
C LYS A 34 16.04 6.74 23.90
N ALA A 35 16.71 7.75 24.44
CA ALA A 35 16.91 9.06 23.81
C ALA A 35 17.15 8.91 22.30
N GLN A 36 16.17 9.32 21.49
CA GLN A 36 16.23 9.18 20.04
C GLN A 36 16.77 10.48 19.46
N ASN A 37 17.85 10.43 18.69
CA ASN A 37 18.19 11.53 17.80
C ASN A 37 17.18 11.49 16.65
N ILE A 38 16.25 12.45 16.65
CA ILE A 38 15.16 12.54 15.69
C ILE A 38 15.48 13.61 14.65
N THR A 39 15.40 13.25 13.37
CA THR A 39 15.50 14.21 12.26
C THR A 39 14.18 14.28 11.48
N HIS A 40 13.91 15.45 10.89
CA HIS A 40 12.68 15.70 10.11
C HIS A 40 13.04 16.19 8.72
N GLU A 41 12.41 15.57 7.71
CA GLU A 41 12.63 15.90 6.30
C GLU A 41 11.29 16.00 5.56
N GLY A 42 11.14 17.03 4.73
CA GLY A 42 9.96 17.22 3.89
C GLY A 42 10.08 16.44 2.58
N GLU A 43 8.99 15.84 2.12
CA GLU A 43 8.93 15.24 0.78
C GLU A 43 7.53 15.34 0.15
N VAL A 44 7.49 15.36 -1.19
CA VAL A 44 6.26 15.25 -1.97
C VAL A 44 6.24 13.91 -2.69
N TRP A 45 5.12 13.20 -2.60
CA TRP A 45 4.94 11.88 -3.18
C TRP A 45 3.84 11.89 -4.26
N GLY A 46 4.25 11.86 -5.51
CA GLY A 46 3.37 11.67 -6.67
C GLY A 46 3.26 10.20 -7.08
N GLY A 47 2.07 9.76 -7.48
CA GLY A 47 1.83 8.41 -7.97
C GLY A 47 0.83 8.34 -9.11
N TYR A 48 1.14 7.55 -10.13
CA TYR A 48 0.22 7.17 -11.20
C TYR A 48 0.16 5.66 -11.28
N ILE A 49 -1.05 5.11 -11.11
CA ILE A 49 -1.31 3.69 -11.13
C ILE A 49 -2.35 3.42 -12.21
N SER A 50 -2.17 2.36 -12.99
CA SER A 50 -3.15 1.90 -13.96
C SER A 50 -3.39 0.41 -13.84
N SER A 51 -4.64 0.00 -13.99
CA SER A 51 -5.05 -1.40 -14.09
C SER A 51 -5.81 -1.59 -15.40
N ILE A 52 -5.21 -2.33 -16.33
CA ILE A 52 -5.71 -2.57 -17.67
C ILE A 52 -6.32 -3.97 -17.74
N GLY A 53 -7.65 -4.08 -17.75
CA GLY A 53 -8.35 -5.34 -17.86
C GLY A 53 -8.13 -6.02 -19.21
N ILE A 54 -7.62 -7.25 -19.19
CA ILE A 54 -7.44 -8.11 -20.37
C ILE A 54 -8.58 -9.13 -20.45
N THR A 55 -8.85 -9.83 -19.34
CA THR A 55 -9.93 -10.83 -19.23
C THR A 55 -10.68 -10.63 -17.91
N ASP A 56 -11.75 -11.40 -17.64
CA ASP A 56 -12.52 -11.28 -16.39
C ASP A 56 -11.69 -11.63 -15.15
N LYS A 57 -10.58 -12.34 -15.34
CA LYS A 57 -9.69 -12.74 -14.25
C LYS A 57 -8.30 -12.13 -14.33
N TRP A 58 -7.98 -11.35 -15.36
CA TRP A 58 -6.62 -10.86 -15.58
C TRP A 58 -6.56 -9.39 -15.97
N SER A 59 -5.57 -8.68 -15.43
CA SER A 59 -5.23 -7.31 -15.82
C SER A 59 -3.74 -7.02 -15.77
N ILE A 60 -3.28 -6.07 -16.57
CA ILE A 60 -1.93 -5.51 -16.49
C ILE A 60 -1.95 -4.37 -15.46
N TRP A 61 -1.06 -4.44 -14.48
CA TRP A 61 -0.85 -3.44 -13.45
C TRP A 61 0.40 -2.63 -13.79
N ASN A 62 0.26 -1.31 -13.89
CA ASN A 62 1.39 -0.39 -13.96
C ASN A 62 1.32 0.60 -12.81
N ASP A 63 2.46 0.89 -12.21
CA ASP A 63 2.53 1.65 -10.96
C ASP A 63 3.83 2.46 -10.95
N PHE A 64 3.68 3.77 -11.10
CA PHE A 64 4.75 4.74 -11.17
C PHE A 64 4.66 5.66 -9.97
N HIS A 65 5.76 5.87 -9.27
CA HIS A 65 5.83 6.92 -8.25
C HIS A 65 7.13 7.70 -8.36
N TYR A 66 7.02 8.98 -8.01
CA TYR A 66 8.13 9.87 -7.80
C TYR A 66 7.99 10.50 -6.41
N VAL A 67 9.07 10.42 -5.63
CA VAL A 67 9.18 11.04 -4.31
C VAL A 67 10.40 11.95 -4.35
N THR A 68 10.17 13.24 -4.12
CA THR A 68 11.21 14.28 -4.19
C THR A 68 12.43 13.90 -3.36
N ASN A 69 13.62 13.99 -3.97
CA ASN A 69 14.92 13.71 -3.35
C ASN A 69 15.01 12.31 -2.70
N THR A 70 14.17 11.36 -3.11
CA THR A 70 14.13 10.04 -2.46
C THR A 70 14.14 8.90 -3.47
N PHE A 71 13.12 8.78 -4.31
CA PHE A 71 13.13 7.73 -5.35
C PHE A 71 12.18 8.02 -6.51
N PHE A 72 12.50 7.39 -7.64
CA PHE A 72 11.54 7.08 -8.69
C PHE A 72 11.39 5.56 -8.79
N VAL A 73 10.16 5.08 -8.98
CA VAL A 73 9.87 3.67 -9.22
C VAL A 73 8.92 3.52 -10.41
N SER A 74 9.24 2.57 -11.28
CA SER A 74 8.37 2.05 -12.33
C SER A 74 8.12 0.57 -12.08
N ARG A 75 6.87 0.19 -11.88
CA ARG A 75 6.45 -1.19 -11.62
C ARG A 75 5.46 -1.65 -12.67
N HIS A 76 5.67 -2.86 -13.14
CA HIS A 76 4.79 -3.53 -14.10
C HIS A 76 4.53 -4.94 -13.60
N GLY A 77 3.28 -5.39 -13.67
CA GLY A 77 2.91 -6.72 -13.23
C GLY A 77 1.63 -7.22 -13.85
N LEU A 78 1.39 -8.51 -13.68
CA LEU A 78 0.16 -9.17 -14.09
C LEU A 78 -0.65 -9.49 -12.85
N THR A 79 -1.90 -9.05 -12.82
CA THR A 79 -2.82 -9.27 -11.70
C THR A 79 -3.86 -10.31 -12.07
N TYR A 80 -3.98 -11.35 -11.24
CA TYR A 80 -5.01 -12.37 -11.26
C TYR A 80 -6.08 -12.07 -10.20
N TYR A 81 -7.35 -12.25 -10.57
CA TYR A 81 -8.52 -12.09 -9.70
C TYR A 81 -9.16 -13.46 -9.43
N PRO A 82 -8.69 -14.24 -8.44
CA PRO A 82 -9.32 -15.51 -8.08
C PRO A 82 -10.75 -15.33 -7.59
N THR A 83 -11.05 -14.21 -6.92
CA THR A 83 -12.38 -13.82 -6.46
C THR A 83 -12.55 -12.30 -6.58
N SER A 84 -13.76 -11.77 -6.38
CA SER A 84 -13.98 -10.32 -6.33
C SER A 84 -13.35 -9.61 -5.11
N LYS A 85 -12.84 -10.37 -4.13
CA LYS A 85 -12.28 -9.84 -2.88
C LYS A 85 -10.75 -9.97 -2.80
N ILE A 86 -10.13 -10.70 -3.72
CA ILE A 86 -8.70 -11.04 -3.67
C ILE A 86 -8.08 -10.71 -5.01
N ASP A 87 -6.97 -9.97 -4.97
CA ASP A 87 -6.10 -9.75 -6.13
C ASP A 87 -4.73 -10.33 -5.81
N ILE A 88 -4.12 -10.98 -6.79
CA ILE A 88 -2.74 -11.47 -6.71
C ILE A 88 -1.97 -10.87 -7.87
N THR A 89 -0.91 -10.13 -7.60
CA THR A 89 -0.06 -9.52 -8.63
C THR A 89 1.36 -10.01 -8.49
N ALA A 90 2.01 -10.33 -9.60
CA ALA A 90 3.45 -10.54 -9.67
C ALA A 90 4.04 -9.73 -10.82
N GLY A 91 5.29 -9.29 -10.66
CA GLY A 91 5.89 -8.41 -11.64
C GLY A 91 7.33 -8.01 -11.35
N TYR A 92 7.74 -6.99 -12.09
CA TYR A 92 9.07 -6.41 -12.06
C TYR A 92 9.00 -4.92 -11.70
N ALA A 93 10.04 -4.44 -11.01
CA ALA A 93 10.23 -3.03 -10.70
C ALA A 93 11.63 -2.59 -11.11
N TYR A 94 11.70 -1.41 -11.73
CA TYR A 94 12.92 -0.62 -11.78
C TYR A 94 12.78 0.54 -10.81
N VAL A 95 13.77 0.73 -9.94
CA VAL A 95 13.80 1.80 -8.95
C VAL A 95 15.12 2.51 -9.04
N ILE A 96 15.10 3.84 -8.96
CA ILE A 96 16.29 4.64 -8.80
C ILE A 96 16.12 5.52 -7.57
N THR A 97 17.12 5.46 -6.69
CA THR A 97 17.10 6.09 -5.36
C THR A 97 18.21 7.12 -5.25
N ASN A 98 18.03 8.09 -4.36
CA ASN A 98 19.12 8.97 -3.96
C ASN A 98 20.16 8.21 -3.12
N THR A 99 21.23 8.90 -2.73
CA THR A 99 22.24 8.39 -1.81
C THR A 99 22.44 9.34 -0.65
N GLU A 100 23.19 8.92 0.37
CA GLU A 100 23.49 9.77 1.53
C GLU A 100 24.36 10.98 1.17
N PHE A 101 25.12 10.89 0.08
CA PHE A 101 26.03 11.93 -0.41
C PHE A 101 25.48 12.73 -1.60
N SER A 102 24.28 12.42 -2.09
CA SER A 102 23.67 13.11 -3.24
C SER A 102 22.16 12.99 -3.27
N ASP A 103 21.47 14.13 -3.44
CA ASP A 103 20.02 14.19 -3.67
C ASP A 103 19.61 13.72 -5.07
N GLN A 104 20.57 13.54 -5.98
CA GLN A 104 20.30 13.01 -7.31
C GLN A 104 19.93 11.53 -7.22
N LEU A 105 18.95 11.12 -8.04
CA LEU A 105 18.56 9.72 -8.15
C LEU A 105 19.62 8.98 -9.01
N ILE A 106 20.63 8.43 -8.36
CA ILE A 106 21.80 7.82 -9.03
C ILE A 106 22.01 6.36 -8.68
N ARG A 107 21.22 5.79 -7.76
CA ARG A 107 21.40 4.42 -7.30
C ARG A 107 20.28 3.52 -7.83
N PRO A 108 20.50 2.81 -8.95
CA PRO A 108 19.50 1.94 -9.54
C PRO A 108 19.37 0.62 -8.78
N GLU A 109 18.19 0.04 -8.89
CA GLU A 109 17.77 -1.17 -8.22
C GLU A 109 16.71 -1.89 -9.05
N ASN A 110 16.87 -3.21 -9.20
CA ASN A 110 15.90 -4.07 -9.85
C ASN A 110 15.15 -4.88 -8.80
N ARG A 111 13.84 -5.07 -8.97
CA ARG A 111 13.04 -5.90 -8.06
C ARG A 111 12.16 -6.88 -8.82
N LEU A 112 12.21 -8.14 -8.41
CA LEU A 112 11.10 -9.06 -8.64
C LEU A 112 10.16 -8.92 -7.45
N TRP A 113 8.87 -8.74 -7.70
CA TRP A 113 7.92 -8.48 -6.64
C TRP A 113 6.61 -9.25 -6.84
N GLY A 114 5.96 -9.55 -5.73
CA GLY A 114 4.64 -10.14 -5.69
C GLY A 114 3.82 -9.53 -4.56
N GLN A 115 2.51 -9.46 -4.75
CA GLN A 115 1.59 -9.00 -3.71
C GLN A 115 0.27 -9.76 -3.75
N ALA A 116 -0.39 -9.80 -2.59
CA ALA A 116 -1.78 -10.19 -2.47
C ALA A 116 -2.56 -9.08 -1.77
N VAL A 117 -3.74 -8.75 -2.28
CA VAL A 117 -4.64 -7.75 -1.71
C VAL A 117 -5.96 -8.40 -1.38
N ALA A 118 -6.37 -8.33 -0.12
CA ALA A 118 -7.67 -8.81 0.35
C ALA A 118 -8.56 -7.63 0.77
N ARG A 119 -9.85 -7.67 0.40
CA ARG A 119 -10.84 -6.64 0.71
C ARG A 119 -11.95 -7.18 1.60
N PHE A 120 -12.22 -6.47 2.69
CA PHE A 120 -13.23 -6.80 3.68
C PHE A 120 -14.23 -5.65 3.81
N PRO A 121 -15.43 -5.76 3.24
CA PRO A 121 -16.50 -4.80 3.52
C PRO A 121 -16.95 -4.98 4.98
N LEU A 122 -16.76 -3.95 5.80
CA LEU A 122 -17.14 -3.97 7.21
C LEU A 122 -18.55 -3.39 7.41
N SER A 123 -18.95 -2.46 6.55
CA SER A 123 -20.31 -1.93 6.46
C SER A 123 -20.60 -1.38 5.07
N SER A 124 -21.75 -0.76 4.86
CA SER A 124 -22.09 -0.06 3.60
C SER A 124 -21.17 1.14 3.31
N ARG A 125 -20.52 1.71 4.33
CA ARG A 125 -19.61 2.86 4.19
C ARG A 125 -18.16 2.56 4.53
N LEU A 126 -17.88 1.46 5.22
CA LEU A 126 -16.55 1.15 5.73
C LEU A 126 -15.98 -0.10 5.06
N ARG A 127 -14.75 0.01 4.55
CA ARG A 127 -14.02 -1.12 3.95
C ARG A 127 -12.59 -1.16 4.46
N LEU A 128 -12.17 -2.34 4.88
CA LEU A 128 -10.78 -2.65 5.17
C LEU A 128 -10.14 -3.34 3.96
N GLN A 129 -8.92 -2.96 3.64
CA GLN A 129 -8.05 -3.65 2.71
C GLN A 129 -6.78 -4.04 3.45
N VAL A 130 -6.31 -5.27 3.22
CA VAL A 130 -5.00 -5.74 3.68
C VAL A 130 -4.20 -6.15 2.46
N ARG A 131 -2.96 -5.64 2.35
CA ARG A 131 -2.01 -6.01 1.31
C ARG A 131 -0.76 -6.58 1.94
N TYR A 132 -0.38 -7.78 1.51
CA TYR A 132 0.98 -8.28 1.70
C TYR A 132 1.75 -8.10 0.39
N ARG A 133 3.00 -7.62 0.47
CA ARG A 133 3.91 -7.53 -0.67
C ARG A 133 5.28 -8.07 -0.27
N HIS A 134 5.93 -8.75 -1.20
CA HIS A 134 7.31 -9.19 -1.08
C HIS A 134 8.11 -8.75 -2.30
N ASP A 135 9.33 -8.24 -2.08
CA ASP A 135 10.27 -7.85 -3.12
C ASP A 135 11.59 -8.62 -2.90
N TYR A 136 12.11 -9.27 -3.94
CA TYR A 136 13.54 -9.55 -4.06
C TYR A 136 14.20 -8.33 -4.68
N ARG A 137 15.26 -7.81 -4.06
CA ARG A 137 15.85 -6.51 -4.35
C ARG A 137 17.32 -6.65 -4.70
N ALA A 138 17.70 -6.20 -5.89
CA ALA A 138 19.07 -6.18 -6.39
C ALA A 138 19.55 -4.73 -6.57
N ARG A 139 20.14 -4.15 -5.52
CA ARG A 139 20.51 -2.72 -5.42
C ARG A 139 22.01 -2.51 -5.63
N LYS A 140 22.40 -1.50 -6.43
CA LYS A 140 23.83 -1.17 -6.59
C LYS A 140 24.51 -0.83 -5.26
N GLN A 141 25.78 -1.21 -5.12
CA GLN A 141 26.60 -0.91 -3.94
C GLN A 141 27.12 0.52 -3.99
N ILE A 142 27.48 1.02 -2.80
CA ILE A 142 28.18 2.29 -2.61
C ILE A 142 29.51 1.96 -1.96
N ILE A 143 30.61 2.42 -2.55
CA ILE A 143 31.96 2.38 -1.97
C ILE A 143 32.58 3.76 -2.20
N ASN A 144 33.14 4.38 -1.15
CA ASN A 144 33.77 5.69 -1.20
C ASN A 144 32.91 6.75 -1.93
N ASP A 145 31.64 6.87 -1.54
CA ASP A 145 30.67 7.79 -2.13
C ASP A 145 30.48 7.66 -3.65
N GLN A 146 30.74 6.46 -4.18
CA GLN A 146 30.49 6.13 -5.58
C GLN A 146 29.57 4.93 -5.71
N VAL A 147 28.61 5.05 -6.62
CA VAL A 147 27.74 3.94 -7.01
C VAL A 147 28.50 3.03 -7.96
N ILE A 148 28.84 1.83 -7.50
CA ILE A 148 29.59 0.84 -8.28
C ILE A 148 28.67 -0.21 -8.88
N ASP A 149 29.17 -0.97 -9.86
CA ASP A 149 28.33 -1.90 -10.63
C ASP A 149 27.92 -3.17 -9.87
N SER A 150 28.65 -3.52 -8.81
CA SER A 150 28.28 -4.65 -7.95
C SER A 150 26.96 -4.40 -7.21
N ARG A 151 26.26 -5.49 -6.87
CA ARG A 151 24.91 -5.45 -6.26
C ARG A 151 24.87 -6.12 -4.90
N ILE A 152 24.04 -5.56 -4.02
CA ILE A 152 23.55 -6.22 -2.81
C ILE A 152 22.16 -6.75 -3.09
N ASN A 153 21.98 -8.03 -2.80
CA ASN A 153 20.71 -8.73 -2.92
C ASN A 153 20.12 -8.99 -1.55
N TYR A 154 18.83 -8.70 -1.39
CA TYR A 154 18.09 -8.90 -0.15
C TYR A 154 16.59 -8.91 -0.44
N HIS A 155 15.82 -9.26 0.58
CA HIS A 155 14.38 -9.37 0.52
C HIS A 155 13.73 -8.27 1.35
N ARG A 156 12.59 -7.79 0.89
CA ARG A 156 11.72 -6.90 1.67
C ARG A 156 10.31 -7.44 1.70
N SER A 157 9.76 -7.60 2.89
CA SER A 157 8.35 -7.88 3.10
C SER A 157 7.63 -6.62 3.57
N ARG A 158 6.38 -6.46 3.15
CA ARG A 158 5.53 -5.31 3.50
C ARG A 158 4.13 -5.78 3.79
N ILE A 159 3.54 -5.21 4.84
CA ILE A 159 2.13 -5.39 5.16
C ILE A 159 1.51 -4.01 5.23
N MET A 160 0.45 -3.79 4.47
CA MET A 160 -0.34 -2.56 4.50
C MET A 160 -1.76 -2.87 4.92
N SER A 161 -2.27 -2.13 5.89
CA SER A 161 -3.70 -2.07 6.20
C SER A 161 -4.24 -0.72 5.75
N ALA A 162 -5.41 -0.71 5.09
CA ALA A 162 -6.03 0.49 4.59
C ALA A 162 -7.52 0.49 4.91
N LEU A 163 -7.95 1.45 5.71
CA LEU A 163 -9.33 1.65 6.08
C LEU A 163 -9.90 2.81 5.26
N ARG A 164 -10.92 2.53 4.44
CA ARG A 164 -11.66 3.53 3.68
C ARG A 164 -13.04 3.75 4.30
N TYR A 165 -13.35 5.02 4.55
CA TYR A 165 -14.69 5.46 4.91
C TYR A 165 -15.30 6.30 3.79
N ASN A 166 -16.38 5.80 3.19
CA ASN A 166 -17.16 6.50 2.18
C ASN A 166 -18.05 7.54 2.86
N ILE A 167 -17.77 8.82 2.61
CA ILE A 167 -18.49 9.95 3.20
C ILE A 167 -19.79 10.19 2.45
N LYS A 168 -19.71 10.27 1.12
CA LYS A 168 -20.83 10.63 0.26
C LYS A 168 -20.73 9.97 -1.09
N THR A 169 -21.86 9.50 -1.59
CA THR A 169 -22.05 9.13 -3.00
C THR A 169 -22.85 10.24 -3.68
N TYR A 170 -22.34 10.78 -4.78
CA TYR A 170 -22.98 11.79 -5.60
C TYR A 170 -23.95 11.17 -6.60
N SER A 171 -24.86 11.97 -7.15
CA SER A 171 -25.86 11.51 -8.13
C SER A 171 -25.25 10.93 -9.41
N ASN A 172 -24.05 11.39 -9.79
CA ASN A 172 -23.30 10.85 -10.93
C ASN A 172 -22.57 9.53 -10.64
N GLY A 173 -22.75 8.94 -9.45
CA GLY A 173 -22.11 7.70 -9.02
C GLY A 173 -20.72 7.88 -8.39
N ASN A 174 -20.13 9.08 -8.43
CA ASN A 174 -18.84 9.32 -7.79
C ASN A 174 -18.95 9.18 -6.27
N GLN A 175 -17.91 8.66 -5.63
CA GLN A 175 -17.83 8.48 -4.19
C GLN A 175 -16.69 9.32 -3.61
N TRP A 176 -17.01 10.22 -2.68
CA TRP A 176 -16.04 10.88 -1.83
C TRP A 176 -15.79 10.04 -0.58
N HIS A 177 -14.53 9.86 -0.24
CA HIS A 177 -14.09 9.03 0.86
C HIS A 177 -12.80 9.56 1.51
N ILE A 178 -12.50 9.07 2.71
CA ILE A 178 -11.22 9.24 3.39
C ILE A 178 -10.59 7.87 3.60
N ASP A 179 -9.28 7.79 3.38
CA ASP A 179 -8.47 6.60 3.52
C ASP A 179 -7.41 6.85 4.62
N VAL A 180 -7.37 5.96 5.61
CA VAL A 180 -6.27 5.86 6.58
C VAL A 180 -5.50 4.59 6.28
N MET A 181 -4.21 4.70 6.05
CA MET A 181 -3.38 3.57 5.63
C MET A 181 -2.13 3.49 6.49
N ASP A 182 -1.81 2.30 6.96
CA ASP A 182 -0.55 2.00 7.65
C ASP A 182 0.20 0.90 6.87
N GLU A 183 1.47 1.14 6.53
CA GLU A 183 2.35 0.19 5.86
C GLU A 183 3.62 -0.04 6.69
N PHE A 184 3.85 -1.28 7.08
CA PHE A 184 5.06 -1.73 7.75
C PHE A 184 5.98 -2.48 6.78
N LEU A 185 7.27 -2.14 6.77
CA LEU A 185 8.27 -2.70 5.87
C LEU A 185 9.43 -3.31 6.66
N TYR A 186 9.84 -4.51 6.28
CA TYR A 186 10.86 -5.29 6.95
C TYR A 186 11.87 -5.86 5.96
N ASP A 187 13.16 -5.67 6.22
CA ASP A 187 14.27 -6.14 5.39
C ASP A 187 14.91 -7.42 5.95
N ILE A 188 15.27 -8.33 5.04
CA ILE A 188 15.95 -9.60 5.32
C ILE A 188 17.05 -9.84 4.29
N GLY A 189 18.29 -10.01 4.74
CA GLY A 189 19.42 -10.38 3.91
C GLY A 189 20.73 -10.48 4.71
N THR A 190 21.81 -10.89 4.04
CA THR A 190 23.12 -11.06 4.68
C THR A 190 24.00 -9.81 4.64
N LYS A 191 23.68 -8.86 3.74
CA LYS A 191 24.44 -7.62 3.52
C LYS A 191 23.60 -6.37 3.79
N VAL A 192 22.57 -6.51 4.62
CA VAL A 192 21.67 -5.44 5.06
C VAL A 192 21.38 -5.59 6.55
N ASN A 193 20.94 -4.51 7.18
CA ASN A 193 20.45 -4.58 8.55
C ASN A 193 19.08 -5.26 8.55
N ASN A 194 19.02 -6.47 9.11
CA ASN A 194 17.76 -7.20 9.24
C ASN A 194 16.90 -6.52 10.30
N GLY A 195 15.66 -6.21 9.95
CA GLY A 195 14.78 -5.47 10.85
C GLY A 195 13.76 -4.61 10.14
N VAL A 196 13.17 -3.71 10.94
CA VAL A 196 12.24 -2.70 10.45
C VAL A 196 12.99 -1.72 9.55
N ASP A 197 12.59 -1.64 8.30
CA ASP A 197 13.11 -0.63 7.37
C ASP A 197 12.39 0.70 7.55
N GLN A 198 11.06 0.66 7.56
CA GLN A 198 10.25 1.84 7.85
C GLN A 198 8.80 1.45 8.17
N ASN A 199 8.11 2.34 8.87
CA ASN A 199 6.66 2.36 8.95
C ASN A 199 6.12 3.62 8.26
N ARG A 200 4.96 3.53 7.61
CA ARG A 200 4.36 4.62 6.85
C ARG A 200 2.89 4.76 7.17
N LEU A 201 2.49 5.95 7.59
CA LEU A 201 1.10 6.32 7.82
C LEU A 201 0.64 7.30 6.75
N TYR A 202 -0.57 7.11 6.24
CA TYR A 202 -1.21 8.00 5.27
C TYR A 202 -2.61 8.37 5.75
N LEU A 203 -2.97 9.64 5.54
CA LEU A 203 -4.32 10.16 5.66
C LEU A 203 -4.67 10.87 4.36
N LEU A 204 -5.51 10.24 3.53
CA LEU A 204 -5.80 10.69 2.17
C LEU A 204 -7.29 10.93 1.99
N ASN A 205 -7.65 12.07 1.41
CA ASN A 205 -8.98 12.32 0.87
C ASN A 205 -9.03 11.77 -0.56
N GLY A 206 -10.17 11.20 -0.96
CA GLY A 206 -10.29 10.60 -2.27
C GLY A 206 -11.64 10.72 -2.94
N ILE A 207 -11.62 10.72 -4.26
CA ILE A 207 -12.80 10.64 -5.12
C ILE A 207 -12.63 9.45 -6.05
N THR A 208 -13.55 8.49 -5.95
CA THR A 208 -13.64 7.34 -6.85
C THR A 208 -14.78 7.56 -7.84
N GLY A 209 -14.48 7.51 -9.14
CA GLY A 209 -15.47 7.51 -10.22
C GLY A 209 -15.52 6.16 -10.93
N ASN A 210 -16.14 6.12 -12.12
CA ASN A 210 -16.33 4.88 -12.88
C ASN A 210 -15.04 4.18 -13.30
N ASN A 211 -14.01 4.95 -13.66
CA ASN A 211 -12.75 4.44 -14.19
C ASN A 211 -11.54 5.08 -13.52
N TYR A 212 -11.71 5.77 -12.40
CA TYR A 212 -10.58 6.40 -11.71
C TYR A 212 -10.77 6.46 -10.20
N THR A 213 -9.66 6.63 -9.51
CA THR A 213 -9.62 7.10 -8.12
C THR A 213 -8.52 8.14 -8.00
N PHE A 214 -8.86 9.32 -7.50
CA PHE A 214 -7.89 10.32 -7.09
C PHE A 214 -7.77 10.30 -5.58
N LEU A 215 -6.54 10.34 -5.06
CA LEU A 215 -6.22 10.41 -3.64
C LEU A 215 -5.25 11.56 -3.41
N ALA A 216 -5.51 12.41 -2.42
CA ALA A 216 -4.60 13.46 -2.01
C ALA A 216 -4.65 13.68 -0.49
N GLY A 217 -3.51 13.92 0.13
CA GLY A 217 -3.44 14.16 1.57
C GLY A 217 -2.01 14.18 2.08
N TYR A 218 -1.81 13.64 3.27
CA TYR A 218 -0.55 13.72 3.98
C TYR A 218 -0.02 12.34 4.36
N HIS A 219 1.29 12.19 4.37
CA HIS A 219 1.95 10.98 4.84
C HIS A 219 3.04 11.28 5.87
N LEU A 220 3.33 10.28 6.70
CA LEU A 220 4.43 10.24 7.65
C LEU A 220 5.17 8.91 7.49
N ARG A 221 6.49 8.94 7.37
CA ARG A 221 7.36 7.76 7.32
C ARG A 221 8.35 7.82 8.46
N ALA A 222 8.35 6.79 9.29
CA ALA A 222 9.33 6.59 10.35
C ALA A 222 10.41 5.63 9.84
N ILE A 223 11.65 6.09 9.73
CA ILE A 223 12.78 5.35 9.15
C ILE A 223 13.89 5.20 10.20
N PRO A 224 14.14 3.99 10.75
CA PRO A 224 15.29 3.76 11.62
C PRO A 224 16.58 3.85 10.81
N THR A 225 17.46 4.79 11.14
CA THR A 225 18.73 5.03 10.43
C THR A 225 19.94 4.48 11.18
N GLY A 226 19.78 4.13 12.45
CA GLY A 226 20.82 3.53 13.28
C GLY A 226 20.34 3.30 14.72
N PRO A 227 21.19 2.75 15.61
CA PRO A 227 20.84 2.57 17.01
C PRO A 227 20.46 3.90 17.68
N GLY A 228 19.19 4.03 18.10
CA GLY A 228 18.68 5.27 18.71
C GLY A 228 18.53 6.45 17.74
N GLN A 229 18.58 6.22 16.43
CA GLN A 229 18.39 7.27 15.42
C GLN A 229 17.13 7.00 14.59
N LEU A 230 16.29 8.02 14.44
CA LEU A 230 15.04 7.94 13.72
C LEU A 230 14.86 9.16 12.82
N THR A 231 14.57 8.93 11.54
CA THR A 231 14.22 9.99 10.60
C THR A 231 12.74 9.93 10.28
N PHE A 232 12.04 11.05 10.48
CA PHE A 232 10.69 11.26 9.99
C PHE A 232 10.70 11.98 8.65
N ARG A 233 10.22 11.29 7.60
CA ARG A 233 9.91 11.94 6.32
C ARG A 233 8.42 12.16 6.21
N HIS A 234 8.00 13.37 5.87
CA HIS A 234 6.58 13.69 5.81
C HIS A 234 6.25 14.74 4.77
N GLY A 235 5.03 14.71 4.27
CA GLY A 235 4.55 15.77 3.37
C GLY A 235 3.34 15.35 2.57
N LEU A 236 3.20 15.96 1.39
CA LEU A 236 2.02 15.81 0.55
C LEU A 236 2.11 14.55 -0.30
N THR A 237 1.03 13.78 -0.33
CA THR A 237 0.85 12.63 -1.22
C THR A 237 -0.27 12.91 -2.19
N VAL A 238 -0.05 12.62 -3.48
CA VAL A 238 -1.06 12.66 -4.54
C VAL A 238 -0.95 11.42 -5.42
N TRP A 239 -1.99 10.59 -5.44
CA TRP A 239 -2.05 9.40 -6.28
C TRP A 239 -3.27 9.44 -7.20
N PHE A 240 -3.06 9.09 -8.46
CA PHE A 240 -4.13 8.85 -9.42
C PHE A 240 -4.12 7.39 -9.86
N ILE A 241 -5.26 6.72 -9.74
CA ILE A 241 -5.47 5.34 -10.12
C ILE A 241 -6.45 5.32 -11.29
N HIS A 242 -6.05 4.73 -12.41
CA HIS A 242 -6.85 4.62 -13.63
C HIS A 242 -7.23 3.16 -13.89
N TYR A 243 -8.51 2.89 -14.07
CA TYR A 243 -9.03 1.60 -14.49
C TYR A 243 -9.38 1.65 -15.97
N ILE A 244 -8.69 0.86 -16.78
CA ILE A 244 -8.91 0.78 -18.23
C ILE A 244 -9.49 -0.60 -18.52
N ASP A 245 -10.67 -0.67 -19.14
CA ASP A 245 -11.29 -1.93 -19.53
C ASP A 245 -11.48 -1.97 -21.05
N PHE A 246 -10.66 -2.78 -21.74
CA PHE A 246 -10.74 -2.94 -23.18
C PHE A 246 -11.91 -3.82 -23.64
N LYS A 247 -12.52 -4.61 -22.74
CA LYS A 247 -13.68 -5.45 -23.11
C LYS A 247 -14.90 -4.60 -23.43
N ARG A 248 -15.03 -3.45 -22.75
CA ARG A 248 -16.15 -2.53 -22.96
C ARG A 248 -16.18 -1.97 -24.38
N LYS A 249 -15.01 -1.80 -25.01
CA LYS A 249 -14.90 -1.42 -26.43
C LYS A 249 -15.22 -2.57 -27.38
N ILE A 250 -14.65 -3.76 -27.16
CA ILE A 250 -14.86 -4.93 -28.05
C ILE A 250 -16.34 -5.32 -28.15
N LYS A 251 -17.09 -5.32 -27.04
CA LYS A 251 -18.55 -5.59 -27.09
C LYS A 251 -19.34 -4.50 -27.80
N THR A 252 -18.91 -3.24 -27.71
CA THR A 252 -19.60 -2.12 -28.37
C THR A 252 -19.32 -2.13 -29.88
N ASP A 253 -18.08 -2.43 -30.27
CA ASP A 253 -17.66 -2.50 -31.68
C ASP A 253 -18.23 -3.75 -32.38
N GLN A 254 -18.36 -4.88 -31.67
CA GLN A 254 -19.04 -6.06 -32.20
C GLN A 254 -20.55 -5.83 -32.36
N MET A 255 -21.20 -5.10 -31.46
CA MET A 255 -22.62 -4.74 -31.62
C MET A 255 -22.83 -3.70 -32.72
N ALA A 256 -21.87 -2.78 -32.93
CA ALA A 256 -21.90 -1.79 -34.02
C ALA A 256 -21.66 -2.40 -35.41
N GLN A 257 -21.26 -3.67 -35.51
CA GLN A 257 -21.22 -4.43 -36.77
C GLN A 257 -22.53 -5.16 -37.08
N TYR A 258 -23.51 -5.11 -36.17
CA TYR A 258 -24.85 -5.69 -36.32
C TYR A 258 -25.98 -4.64 -36.33
N PHE A 259 -25.62 -3.35 -36.42
CA PHE A 259 -26.52 -2.22 -36.69
C PHE A 259 -26.01 -1.44 -37.89
#